data_AF-A0A935JSK4-F1
#
_entry.id   AF-A0A935JSK4-F1
#
_cell.length_a   1.000
_cell.length_b   1.000
_cell.length_c   1.000
_cell.angle_alpha   90.00
_cell.angle_beta   90.00
_cell.angle_gamma   90.00
#
_symmetry.space_group_name_H-M   'P 1'
#
loop_
_entity.id
_entity.type
_entity.pdbx_description
1 polymer ?
#
loop_
_entity_poly.entity_id
_entity_poly.type
_entity_poly.pdbx_seq_one_letter_code
_entity_poly.pdbx_strand_id
1 'polypeptide(L)' 'MAKDVINVDGKDVVVREDRAKAFRFVHWGVATAAIALVLMLALFATFFWKAAQDGKIETPAQAENSNTK' A
#
# COMPACT_ATOMS: atom_id res chain seq x y z
N MET A 1 -4.51 35.35 -7.95
CA MET A 1 -4.21 34.11 -7.19
C MET A 1 -5.49 33.30 -7.07
N ALA A 2 -5.58 32.18 -7.80
CA ALA A 2 -6.74 31.29 -7.74
C ALA A 2 -6.80 30.64 -6.35
N LYS A 3 -7.98 30.69 -5.74
CA LYS A 3 -8.30 30.04 -4.47
C LYS A 3 -9.10 28.80 -4.81
N ASP A 4 -8.74 27.68 -4.19
CA ASP A 4 -9.41 26.40 -4.38
C ASP A 4 -9.99 25.95 -3.03
N VAL A 5 -11.11 25.23 -3.08
CA VAL A 5 -11.82 24.79 -1.87
C VAL A 5 -11.52 23.31 -1.67
N ILE A 6 -10.89 22.99 -0.55
CA ILE A 6 -10.70 21.61 -0.12
C ILE A 6 -11.56 21.34 1.11
N ASN A 7 -12.18 20.16 1.17
CA ASN A 7 -12.86 19.69 2.36
C ASN A 7 -11.83 19.03 3.28
N VAL A 8 -11.68 19.56 4.49
CA VAL A 8 -10.82 18.99 5.54
C VAL A 8 -11.70 18.80 6.76
N ASP A 9 -11.88 17.55 7.18
CA ASP A 9 -12.62 17.20 8.40
C ASP A 9 -14.06 17.76 8.41
N GLY A 10 -14.75 17.66 7.26
CA GLY A 10 -16.12 18.14 7.10
C GLY A 10 -16.28 19.66 6.99
N LYS A 11 -15.17 20.42 7.00
CA LYS A 11 -15.15 21.87 6.81
C LYS A 11 -14.53 22.23 5.48
N ASP A 12 -15.22 23.08 4.73
CA ASP A 12 -14.70 23.64 3.48
C ASP A 12 -13.71 24.77 3.80
N VAL A 13 -12.44 24.53 3.50
CA VAL A 13 -11.36 25.49 3.74
C VAL A 13 -10.90 26.03 2.39
N VAL A 14 -10.97 27.35 2.26
CA VAL A 14 -10.46 28.06 1.09
C VAL A 14 -8.95 28.22 1.23
N VAL A 15 -8.19 27.50 0.41
CA VAL A 15 -6.73 27.54 0.41
C VAL A 15 -6.21 28.02 -0.94
N ARG A 16 -4.93 28.39 -0.95
CA ARG A 16 -4.19 28.63 -2.20
C ARG A 16 -4.09 27.33 -2.99
N GLU A 17 -4.16 27.45 -4.31
CA GLU A 17 -4.09 26.32 -5.25
C GLU A 17 -2.92 25.35 -4.97
N ASP A 18 -1.73 25.87 -4.64
CA ASP A 18 -0.55 25.05 -4.34
C ASP A 18 -0.77 24.09 -3.15
N ARG A 19 -1.50 24.55 -2.13
CA ARG A 19 -1.83 23.74 -0.95
C ARG A 19 -2.91 22.72 -1.27
N ALA A 20 -3.88 23.06 -2.13
CA ALA A 20 -4.90 22.12 -2.59
C ALA A 20 -4.30 20.97 -3.40
N LYS A 21 -3.35 21.26 -4.30
CA LYS A 21 -2.61 20.23 -5.04
C LYS A 21 -1.78 19.35 -4.11
N ALA A 22 -1.00 19.95 -3.19
CA ALA A 22 -0.22 19.20 -2.22
C ALA A 22 -1.08 18.26 -1.37
N PHE A 23 -2.25 18.72 -0.91
CA PHE A 23 -3.20 17.89 -0.15
C PHE A 23 -3.69 16.68 -0.94
N ARG A 24 -4.05 16.87 -2.22
CA ARG A 24 -4.45 15.77 -3.11
C ARG A 24 -3.32 14.77 -3.31
N PHE A 25 -2.08 15.23 -3.52
CA PHE A 25 -0.92 14.35 -3.65
C PHE A 25 -0.66 13.50 -2.41
N VAL A 26 -0.77 14.09 -1.21
CA VAL A 26 -0.64 13.34 0.04
C VAL A 26 -1.74 12.29 0.14
N HIS A 27 -2.98 12.63 -0.20
CA HIS A 27 -4.10 11.70 -0.15
C HIS A 27 -3.89 10.51 -1.10
N TRP A 28 -3.44 10.77 -2.33
CA TRP A 28 -3.07 9.72 -3.28
C TRP A 28 -1.88 8.88 -2.80
N GLY A 29 -0.87 9.51 -2.20
CA GLY A 29 0.29 8.81 -1.64
C GLY A 29 -0.08 7.86 -0.48
N VAL A 30 -1.00 8.28 0.39
CA VAL A 30 -1.51 7.42 1.46
C VAL A 30 -2.34 6.27 0.86
N ALA A 31 -3.17 6.54 -0.13
CA ALA A 31 -3.97 5.51 -0.80
C ALA A 31 -3.07 4.45 -1.49
N THR A 32 -2.02 4.87 -2.21
CA THR A 32 -1.08 3.92 -2.85
C THR A 32 -0.29 3.12 -1.84
N ALA A 33 0.17 3.74 -0.74
CA ALA A 33 0.83 3.03 0.35
C ALA A 33 -0.08 1.98 1.00
N ALA A 34 -1.35 2.33 1.24
CA ALA A 34 -2.34 1.41 1.79
C ALA A 34 -2.59 0.20 0.86
N ILE A 35 -2.73 0.44 -0.45
CA ILE A 35 -2.90 -0.62 -1.45
C ILE A 35 -1.68 -1.56 -1.45
N ALA A 36 -0.46 -1.00 -1.44
CA ALA A 36 0.76 -1.80 -1.41
C ALA A 36 0.82 -2.71 -0.18
N LEU A 37 0.44 -2.20 0.99
CA LEU A 37 0.39 -2.97 2.23
C LEU A 37 -0.63 -4.12 2.15
N VAL A 38 -1.83 -3.86 1.62
CA VAL A 38 -2.86 -4.89 1.42
C VAL A 38 -2.37 -5.97 0.45
N LEU A 39 -1.71 -5.60 -0.64
CA LEU A 39 -1.13 -6.57 -1.58
C LEU A 39 -0.05 -7.43 -0.92
N MET A 40 0.81 -6.83 -0.10
CA MET A 40 1.84 -7.54 0.66
C MET A 40 1.21 -8.59 1.60
N LEU A 41 0.16 -8.21 2.34
CA LEU A 41 -0.57 -9.11 3.21
C LEU A 41 -1.30 -10.22 2.43
N ALA A 42 -1.88 -9.88 1.28
CA ALA A 42 -2.56 -10.86 0.42
C ALA A 42 -1.57 -11.91 -0.10
N LEU A 43 -0.40 -11.48 -0.58
CA LEU A 43 0.68 -12.38 -0.99
C LEU A 43 1.15 -13.25 0.17
N PHE A 44 1.39 -12.64 1.34
CA PHE A 44 1.76 -13.40 2.53
C PHE A 44 0.71 -14.47 2.87
N ALA A 45 -0.57 -14.10 2.87
CA ALA A 45 -1.65 -15.03 3.15
C ALA A 45 -1.72 -16.18 2.13
N THR A 46 -1.54 -15.91 0.83
CA THR A 46 -1.55 -16.97 -0.19
C THR A 46 -0.36 -17.92 -0.06
N PHE A 47 0.83 -17.40 0.25
CA PHE A 47 2.01 -18.23 0.51
C PHE A 47 1.80 -19.12 1.74
N PHE A 48 1.30 -18.56 2.85
CA PHE A 48 1.03 -19.34 4.07
C PHE A 48 -0.08 -20.36 3.86
N TRP A 49 -1.14 -20.01 3.14
CA TRP A 49 -2.22 -20.93 2.83
C TRP A 49 -1.73 -22.10 1.99
N LYS A 50 -0.90 -21.84 0.95
CA LYS A 50 -0.31 -22.90 0.13
C LYS A 50 0.64 -23.78 0.95
N ALA A 51 1.49 -23.17 1.77
CA ALA A 51 2.40 -23.90 2.67
C ALA A 51 1.65 -24.77 3.69
N ALA A 52 0.47 -24.34 4.17
CA ALA A 52 -0.37 -25.11 5.07
C ALA A 52 -1.01 -26.34 4.40
N GLN A 53 -1.26 -26.30 3.09
CA GLN A 53 -1.79 -27.44 2.33
C GLN A 53 -0.72 -28.45 1.94
N ASP A 54 0.49 -27.99 1.59
CA ASP A 54 1.58 -28.84 1.12
C ASP A 54 2.41 -29.47 2.26
N GLY A 55 2.15 -29.10 3.52
CA GLY A 55 2.82 -29.66 4.72
C GLY A 55 4.31 -29.35 4.83
N LYS A 56 4.88 -28.62 3.85
CA LYS A 56 6.25 -28.11 3.83
C LYS A 56 6.21 -26.59 3.67
N ILE A 57 6.71 -25.89 4.68
CA ILE A 57 6.94 -24.45 4.59
C ILE A 57 8.26 -24.25 3.85
N GLU A 58 8.20 -24.22 2.51
CA GLU A 58 9.34 -23.80 1.70
C GLU A 58 9.29 -22.28 1.59
N THR A 59 9.99 -21.60 2.50
CA THR A 59 10.26 -20.17 2.32
C THR A 59 11.14 -19.97 1.08
N PRO A 60 11.03 -18.85 0.35
CA PRO A 60 11.87 -18.61 -0.83
C PRO A 60 13.38 -18.69 -0.52
N ALA A 61 13.77 -18.34 0.71
CA ALA A 61 15.14 -18.51 1.21
C ALA A 61 15.60 -19.99 1.30
N GLN A 62 14.68 -20.94 1.50
CA GLN A 62 14.97 -22.38 1.49
C GLN A 62 14.90 -22.97 0.08
N ALA A 63 14.00 -22.49 -0.79
CA ALA A 63 13.94 -22.93 -2.19
C ALA A 63 15.23 -22.59 -2.95
N GLU A 64 15.84 -21.44 -2.68
CA GLU A 64 17.10 -21.01 -3.30
C GLU A 64 18.31 -21.85 -2.82
N ASN A 65 18.32 -22.27 -1.55
CA ASN A 65 19.35 -23.16 -0.99
C ASN A 65 19.17 -24.64 -1.38
N SER A 66 17.98 -25.05 -1.80
CA SER A 66 17.72 -26.41 -2.29
C SER A 66 18.17 -26.62 -3.74
N ASN A 67 18.27 -25.55 -4.53
CA ASN A 67 18.62 -25.61 -5.96
C ASN A 67 20.12 -25.37 -6.22
N THR A 68 20.92 -25.15 -5.18
CA THR A 68 22.36 -24.87 -5.24
C THR A 68 23.22 -26.05 -4.75
N LYS A 69 22.64 -27.26 -4.65
CA LYS A 69 23.35 -28.51 -4.37
C LYS A 69 23.34 -29.47 -5.56
#